data_AF-A0A068X259-F1
#
_entry.id   AF-A0A068X259-F1
#
_cell.length_a   1.000
_cell.length_b   1.000
_cell.length_c   1.000
_cell.angle_alpha   90.00
_cell.angle_beta   90.00
_cell.angle_gamma   90.00
#
_symmetry.space_group_name_H-M   'P 1'
#
loop_
_entity.id
_entity.type
_entity.pdbx_description
1 polymer ?
#
loop_
_entity_poly.entity_id
_entity_poly.type
_entity_poly.pdbx_seq_one_letter_code
_entity_poly.pdbx_strand_id
1 'polypeptide(L)'
;MIFPSSFPPSRFWYLSLIACYRNLTTCEWETSALPRPDSDLSKSDCGDPLRPCVPMRMRYDIWMVNGIPRLRDYYRFEHQFSFEYHDIFEIYLTFGVLYLFLGVILHIKYKGEYEPLACLLFTHIWLSFGAATLRAIHFSTFSFDGVGAPALLFIGDVVALSAESLLLILILTTAEVGFPILPAELSHFEQKVRQYRKRQYRRVLTAGVVPSSASSSRESDSTAPNGGGRSRCKDIVLPPTAATWSVALCRSESAAAAAKMATMVTTPSVISLTYTTLGEEAEEASRPLSVCIGLCKCTQRSLRTCIYLGLMIALIISIELALYIWARFDQDPVLDISVWNTTPGRLLVAMRLVVVFWFLAILRRRRTFSNLSEVVEPLHFAAAYLLWLLALPIVVFVAHTSVSPLWRHKTIIGVMLLSDFLASILYAQLINRAK
;
A
#
# COMPACT_ATOMS: atom_id res chain seq x y z
N MET A 1 50.91 -15.35 -10.39
CA MET A 1 50.08 -16.45 -10.92
C MET A 1 49.37 -15.94 -12.15
N ILE A 2 49.70 -16.46 -13.32
CA ILE A 2 48.96 -16.22 -14.56
C ILE A 2 47.95 -17.37 -14.64
N PHE A 3 46.66 -17.07 -14.48
CA PHE A 3 45.60 -18.07 -14.59
C PHE A 3 45.16 -18.19 -16.06
N PRO A 4 45.15 -19.40 -16.64
CA PRO A 4 44.58 -19.64 -17.96
C PRO A 4 43.06 -19.42 -17.95
N SER A 5 42.57 -18.80 -19.01
CA SER A 5 41.24 -18.21 -19.20
C SER A 5 40.10 -19.21 -19.45
N SER A 6 40.10 -20.39 -18.81
CA SER A 6 39.13 -21.45 -19.13
C SER A 6 38.65 -22.29 -17.95
N PHE A 7 38.67 -21.76 -16.72
CA PHE A 7 37.94 -22.37 -15.61
C PHE A 7 36.61 -21.65 -15.39
N PRO A 8 35.49 -22.38 -15.16
CA PRO A 8 34.30 -21.76 -14.61
C PRO A 8 34.71 -21.05 -13.30
N PRO A 9 34.23 -19.83 -13.03
CA PRO A 9 34.64 -19.09 -11.85
C PRO A 9 34.40 -19.97 -10.62
N SER A 10 35.46 -20.22 -9.84
CA SER A 10 35.37 -20.94 -8.58
C SER A 10 34.42 -20.18 -7.67
N ARG A 11 33.23 -20.75 -7.42
CA ARG A 11 32.17 -20.10 -6.64
C ARG A 11 32.43 -20.13 -5.14
N PHE A 12 33.30 -21.03 -4.69
CA PHE A 12 33.61 -21.23 -3.27
C PHE A 12 35.11 -21.39 -3.06
N TRP A 13 35.57 -20.83 -1.95
CA TRP A 13 36.90 -21.06 -1.40
C TRP A 13 36.72 -21.83 -0.09
N TYR A 14 37.32 -23.01 0.00
CA TYR A 14 37.34 -23.77 1.23
C TYR A 14 38.69 -23.53 1.91
N LEU A 15 38.65 -23.03 3.15
CA LEU A 15 39.84 -22.96 4.00
C LEU A 15 39.81 -24.16 4.94
N SER A 16 40.75 -25.10 4.76
CA SER A 16 40.97 -26.22 5.67
C SER A 16 42.20 -25.95 6.53
N LEU A 17 42.01 -25.85 7.84
CA LEU A 17 43.09 -25.68 8.81
C LEU A 17 43.34 -27.04 9.49
N ILE A 18 44.52 -27.60 9.25
CA ILE A 18 44.93 -28.87 9.85
C ILE A 18 46.07 -28.57 10.82
N ALA A 19 45.87 -28.92 12.09
CA ALA A 19 46.91 -28.77 13.10
C ALA A 19 47.93 -29.91 12.95
N CYS A 20 49.15 -29.56 12.56
CA CYS A 20 50.27 -30.49 12.37
C CYS A 20 51.50 -29.98 13.12
N TYR A 21 52.34 -30.90 13.57
CA TYR A 21 53.70 -30.60 14.04
C TYR A 21 54.71 -31.37 13.19
N ARG A 22 55.94 -30.86 13.12
CA ARG A 22 57.03 -31.54 12.43
C ARG A 22 57.78 -32.42 13.41
N ASN A 23 57.84 -33.72 13.15
CA ASN A 23 58.64 -34.64 13.94
C ASN A 23 60.13 -34.39 13.64
N LEU A 24 60.91 -34.04 14.66
CA LEU A 24 62.32 -33.67 14.50
C LEU A 24 63.23 -34.86 14.13
N THR A 25 62.79 -36.08 14.41
CA THR A 25 63.59 -37.30 14.15
C THR A 25 63.34 -37.88 12.77
N THR A 26 62.07 -37.93 12.32
CA THR A 26 61.70 -38.45 10.99
C THR A 26 61.66 -37.34 9.94
N CYS A 27 61.66 -36.07 10.35
CA CYS A 27 61.45 -34.90 9.51
C CYS A 27 60.09 -34.84 8.80
N GLU A 28 59.12 -35.68 9.19
CA GLU A 28 57.78 -35.74 8.62
C GLU A 28 56.76 -34.90 9.40
N TRP A 29 55.69 -34.47 8.72
CA TRP A 29 54.58 -33.76 9.36
C TRP A 29 53.57 -34.77 9.93
N GLU A 30 53.31 -34.68 11.22
CA GLU A 30 52.35 -35.52 11.93
C GLU A 30 51.16 -34.66 12.41
N THR A 31 49.95 -35.23 12.34
CA THR A 31 48.73 -34.55 12.79
C THR A 31 48.68 -34.49 14.31
N SER A 32 48.29 -33.34 14.86
CA SER A 32 48.12 -33.17 16.31
C SER A 32 46.72 -33.53 16.81
N ALA A 33 45.80 -33.91 15.92
CA ALA A 33 44.36 -33.93 16.17
C ALA A 33 43.75 -35.34 16.36
N LEU A 34 44.49 -36.42 16.08
CA LEU A 34 43.99 -37.79 16.25
C LEU A 34 45.02 -38.62 17.03
N PRO A 35 44.66 -39.17 18.21
CA PRO A 35 45.42 -40.26 18.80
C PRO A 35 45.41 -41.45 17.82
N ARG A 36 46.50 -42.21 17.74
CA ARG A 36 46.45 -43.53 17.10
C ARG A 36 45.37 -44.36 17.81
N PRO A 37 44.65 -45.26 17.13
CA PRO A 37 43.64 -46.12 17.77
C PRO A 37 44.18 -46.91 18.98
N ASP A 38 45.49 -47.12 19.05
CA ASP A 38 46.18 -47.83 20.15
C ASP A 38 46.85 -46.92 21.20
N SER A 39 46.70 -45.58 21.12
CA SER A 39 47.29 -44.67 22.10
C SER A 39 46.30 -44.32 23.20
N ASP A 40 46.59 -44.75 24.42
CA ASP A 40 45.82 -44.46 25.63
C ASP A 40 45.55 -42.96 25.78
N LEU A 41 44.26 -42.60 25.73
CA LEU A 41 43.73 -41.23 25.82
C LEU A 41 44.05 -40.51 27.14
N SER A 42 44.65 -41.21 28.12
CA SER A 42 44.86 -40.75 29.49
C SER A 42 46.26 -40.15 29.77
N LYS A 43 47.21 -40.28 28.83
CA LYS A 43 48.55 -39.68 28.96
C LYS A 43 48.70 -38.49 28.02
N SER A 44 48.59 -37.27 28.55
CA SER A 44 49.19 -36.11 27.93
C SER A 44 50.71 -36.33 27.88
N ASP A 45 51.25 -36.66 26.70
CA ASP A 45 52.68 -36.91 26.50
C ASP A 45 53.44 -35.57 26.53
N CYS A 46 53.63 -35.02 27.72
CA CYS A 46 54.27 -33.73 27.99
C CYS A 46 55.59 -33.87 28.77
N GLY A 47 56.20 -35.06 28.77
CA GLY A 47 57.41 -35.35 29.55
C GLY A 47 58.72 -35.34 28.76
N ASP A 48 58.67 -35.32 27.42
CA ASP A 48 59.85 -35.44 26.57
C ASP A 48 60.24 -34.08 25.95
N PRO A 49 61.45 -33.54 26.23
CA PRO A 49 61.90 -32.28 25.64
C PRO A 49 62.09 -32.33 24.11
N LEU A 50 62.10 -33.52 23.49
CA LEU A 50 62.16 -33.68 22.03
C LEU A 50 60.79 -33.79 21.35
N ARG A 51 59.68 -33.92 22.10
CA ARG A 51 58.32 -34.09 21.54
C ARG A 51 57.37 -32.99 21.99
N PRO A 52 56.59 -32.39 21.08
CA PRO A 52 55.59 -31.40 21.44
C PRO A 52 54.38 -32.06 22.13
N CYS A 53 53.82 -31.40 23.14
CA CYS A 53 52.61 -31.84 23.84
C CYS A 53 51.42 -32.04 22.88
N VAL A 54 50.77 -33.21 22.98
CA VAL A 54 49.56 -33.57 22.23
C VAL A 54 48.36 -33.68 23.20
N PRO A 55 47.17 -33.14 22.86
CA PRO A 55 46.85 -32.39 21.64
C PRO A 55 47.35 -30.94 21.67
N MET A 56 47.97 -30.51 20.57
CA MET A 56 48.39 -29.12 20.38
C MET A 56 47.17 -28.25 20.06
N ARG A 57 46.88 -27.27 20.91
CA ARG A 57 45.82 -26.27 20.66
C ARG A 57 46.40 -25.05 19.95
N MET A 58 46.01 -24.84 18.69
CA MET A 58 46.34 -23.63 17.94
C MET A 58 45.24 -22.58 18.13
N ARG A 59 45.58 -21.39 18.65
CA ARG A 59 44.70 -20.22 18.61
C ARG A 59 44.96 -19.47 17.31
N TYR A 60 43.94 -19.32 16.48
CA TYR A 60 44.00 -18.54 15.24
C TYR A 60 42.93 -17.46 15.27
N ASP A 61 43.22 -16.33 14.64
CA ASP A 61 42.28 -15.25 14.37
C ASP A 61 42.43 -14.88 12.89
N ILE A 62 41.43 -15.24 12.08
CA ILE A 62 41.48 -15.09 10.62
C ILE A 62 40.39 -14.10 10.23
N TRP A 63 40.83 -12.96 9.71
CA TRP A 63 39.95 -11.90 9.21
C TRP A 63 40.02 -11.84 7.68
N MET A 64 38.98 -12.34 6.99
CA MET A 64 38.91 -12.34 5.53
C MET A 64 38.12 -11.12 5.03
N VAL A 65 38.69 -10.39 4.07
CA VAL A 65 38.12 -9.17 3.49
C VAL A 65 38.24 -9.20 1.98
N ASN A 66 37.27 -8.60 1.28
CA ASN A 66 37.17 -8.65 -0.19
C ASN A 66 38.05 -7.61 -0.92
N GLY A 67 39.15 -7.17 -0.29
CA GLY A 67 39.99 -6.09 -0.78
C GLY A 67 41.41 -6.14 -0.24
N ILE A 68 42.21 -5.11 -0.54
CA ILE A 68 43.60 -5.03 -0.10
C ILE A 68 43.62 -4.67 1.41
N PRO A 69 44.12 -5.54 2.31
CA PRO A 69 44.12 -5.29 3.75
C PRO A 69 44.82 -4.00 4.16
N ARG A 70 45.86 -3.62 3.39
CA ARG A 70 46.65 -2.40 3.62
C ARG A 70 45.89 -1.10 3.34
N LEU A 71 44.76 -1.16 2.62
CA LEU A 71 43.96 0.00 2.24
C LEU A 71 42.66 0.12 3.06
N ARG A 72 42.59 -0.54 4.24
CA ARG A 72 41.43 -0.53 5.12
C ARG A 72 40.96 0.88 5.48
N ASP A 73 41.89 1.80 5.74
CA ASP A 73 41.54 3.17 6.12
C ASP A 73 41.03 4.01 4.94
N TYR A 74 41.41 3.65 3.71
CA TYR A 74 40.98 4.36 2.51
C TYR A 74 39.59 3.90 2.05
N TYR A 75 39.33 2.59 2.05
CA TYR A 75 38.06 2.00 1.62
C TYR A 75 37.21 1.53 2.80
N ARG A 76 37.10 2.34 3.86
CA ARG A 76 36.54 1.89 5.14
C ARG A 76 35.09 1.39 5.04
N PHE A 77 34.26 2.05 4.24
CA PHE A 77 32.84 1.68 4.04
C PHE A 77 32.62 0.51 3.09
N GLU A 78 33.67 0.02 2.43
CA GLU A 78 33.60 -1.12 1.51
C GLU A 78 34.41 -2.32 2.01
N HIS A 79 35.36 -2.09 2.92
CA HIS A 79 36.39 -3.07 3.29
C HIS A 79 35.84 -4.41 3.78
N GLN A 80 34.79 -4.37 4.60
CA GLN A 80 34.16 -5.55 5.20
C GLN A 80 33.11 -6.20 4.30
N PHE A 81 32.71 -5.51 3.22
CA PHE A 81 31.61 -5.96 2.38
C PHE A 81 32.10 -6.90 1.30
N SER A 82 31.25 -7.88 0.96
CA SER A 82 31.39 -8.57 -0.32
C SER A 82 30.92 -7.62 -1.43
N PHE A 83 31.40 -7.85 -2.66
CA PHE A 83 31.16 -6.95 -3.79
C PHE A 83 29.67 -6.68 -4.05
N GLU A 84 28.81 -7.65 -3.76
CA GLU A 84 27.36 -7.54 -3.93
C GLU A 84 26.71 -6.55 -2.96
N TYR A 85 27.37 -6.29 -1.83
CA TYR A 85 26.93 -5.42 -0.76
C TYR A 85 27.64 -4.07 -0.71
N HIS A 86 28.59 -3.81 -1.63
CA HIS A 86 29.15 -2.47 -1.78
C HIS A 86 28.04 -1.46 -2.12
N ASP A 87 28.20 -0.22 -1.68
CA ASP A 87 27.26 0.90 -1.84
C ASP A 87 25.91 0.76 -1.11
N ILE A 88 25.65 -0.36 -0.43
CA ILE A 88 24.34 -0.58 0.22
C ILE A 88 24.11 0.40 1.37
N PHE A 89 25.15 0.72 2.13
CA PHE A 89 25.09 1.73 3.17
C PHE A 89 24.68 3.10 2.58
N GLU A 90 25.33 3.51 1.50
CA GLU A 90 25.12 4.76 0.79
C GLU A 90 23.71 4.84 0.20
N ILE A 91 23.20 3.74 -0.36
CA ILE A 91 21.83 3.65 -0.86
C ILE A 91 20.82 3.90 0.27
N TYR A 92 20.93 3.18 1.39
CA TYR A 92 19.99 3.37 2.51
C TYR A 92 20.11 4.75 3.14
N LEU A 93 21.32 5.29 3.27
CA LEU A 93 21.54 6.64 3.77
C LEU A 93 20.86 7.67 2.86
N THR A 94 21.04 7.54 1.54
CA THR A 94 20.46 8.46 0.54
C THR A 94 18.94 8.45 0.62
N PHE A 95 18.30 7.29 0.58
CA PHE A 95 16.85 7.20 0.68
C PHE A 95 16.33 7.60 2.06
N GLY A 96 17.06 7.33 3.13
CA GLY A 96 16.74 7.85 4.47
C GLY A 96 16.68 9.37 4.49
N VAL A 97 17.69 10.05 3.93
CA VAL A 97 17.69 11.52 3.83
C VAL A 97 16.55 12.03 2.95
N LEU A 98 16.28 11.38 1.82
CA LEU A 98 15.18 11.75 0.92
C LEU A 98 13.80 11.64 1.61
N TYR A 99 13.54 10.54 2.32
CA TYR A 99 12.30 10.36 3.08
C TYR A 99 12.18 11.34 4.25
N LEU A 100 13.30 11.69 4.91
CA LEU A 100 13.31 12.71 5.96
C LEU A 100 12.84 14.07 5.40
N PHE A 101 13.42 14.51 4.27
CA PHE A 101 13.01 15.76 3.64
C PHE A 101 11.55 15.72 3.21
N LEU A 102 11.10 14.64 2.55
CA LEU A 102 9.72 14.49 2.12
C LEU A 102 8.75 14.52 3.32
N GLY A 103 9.08 13.81 4.40
CA GLY A 103 8.29 13.78 5.64
C GLY A 103 8.17 15.16 6.28
N VAL A 104 9.28 15.89 6.42
CA VAL A 104 9.30 17.24 6.98
C VAL A 104 8.48 18.21 6.12
N ILE A 105 8.65 18.21 4.80
CA ILE A 105 7.91 19.06 3.87
C ILE A 105 6.40 18.84 4.01
N LEU A 106 5.97 17.57 3.99
CA LEU A 106 4.55 17.24 4.13
C LEU A 106 4.03 17.61 5.53
N HIS A 107 4.80 17.37 6.58
CA HIS A 107 4.36 17.69 7.95
C HIS A 107 4.14 19.20 8.14
N ILE A 108 5.00 20.03 7.55
CA ILE A 108 4.82 21.49 7.53
C ILE A 108 3.58 21.89 6.73
N LYS A 109 3.36 21.25 5.56
CA LYS A 109 2.26 21.59 4.65
C LYS A 109 0.87 21.24 5.21
N TYR A 110 0.73 20.12 5.92
CA TYR A 110 -0.56 19.58 6.36
C TYR A 110 -0.89 19.89 7.83
N LYS A 111 -0.21 20.86 8.47
CA LYS A 111 -0.39 21.22 9.88
C LYS A 111 -1.87 21.35 10.28
N GLY A 112 -2.40 20.32 10.94
CA GLY A 112 -3.73 20.32 11.57
C GLY A 112 -4.88 19.74 10.74
N GLU A 113 -4.68 19.39 9.47
CA GLU A 113 -5.72 18.84 8.59
C GLU A 113 -5.37 17.43 8.11
N TYR A 114 -5.56 16.47 9.00
CA TYR A 114 -5.24 15.07 8.74
C TYR A 114 -6.46 14.32 8.22
N GLU A 115 -6.57 14.23 6.89
CA GLU A 115 -7.45 13.24 6.27
C GLU A 115 -6.90 11.82 6.49
N PRO A 116 -7.75 10.78 6.61
CA PRO A 116 -7.30 9.42 6.93
C PRO A 116 -6.30 8.86 5.90
N LEU A 117 -6.46 9.20 4.63
CA LEU A 117 -5.53 8.82 3.56
C LEU A 117 -4.18 9.55 3.68
N ALA A 118 -4.20 10.81 4.10
CA ALA A 118 -2.97 11.56 4.37
C ALA A 118 -2.25 10.98 5.59
N CYS A 119 -2.97 10.59 6.65
CA CYS A 119 -2.39 9.88 7.80
C CYS A 119 -1.63 8.63 7.35
N LEU A 120 -2.25 7.75 6.55
CA LEU A 120 -1.61 6.54 6.05
C LEU A 120 -0.33 6.84 5.26
N LEU A 121 -0.34 7.87 4.41
CA LEU A 121 0.86 8.32 3.69
C LEU A 121 1.95 8.80 4.67
N PHE A 122 1.59 9.60 5.67
CA PHE A 122 2.54 10.06 6.68
C PHE A 122 3.16 8.90 7.44
N THR A 123 2.35 7.93 7.87
CA THR A 123 2.83 6.75 8.58
C THR A 123 3.78 5.94 7.70
N HIS A 124 3.44 5.74 6.42
CA HIS A 124 4.32 5.10 5.44
C HIS A 124 5.68 5.83 5.34
N ILE A 125 5.67 7.15 5.13
CA ILE A 125 6.91 7.93 4.95
C ILE A 125 7.82 7.87 6.18
N TRP A 126 7.25 7.98 7.39
CA TRP A 126 8.03 7.91 8.62
C TRP A 126 8.54 6.51 8.92
N LEU A 127 7.78 5.46 8.60
CA LEU A 127 8.26 4.08 8.70
C LEU A 127 9.36 3.80 7.67
N SER A 128 9.23 4.29 6.42
CA SER A 128 10.29 4.18 5.40
C SER A 128 11.59 4.87 5.84
N PHE A 129 11.49 6.07 6.44
CA PHE A 129 12.64 6.74 7.06
C PHE A 129 13.23 5.92 8.21
N GLY A 130 12.39 5.43 9.13
CA GLY A 130 12.83 4.60 10.26
C GLY A 130 13.52 3.32 9.80
N ALA A 131 12.98 2.64 8.79
CA ALA A 131 13.59 1.44 8.23
C ALA A 131 14.94 1.72 7.58
N ALA A 132 15.03 2.75 6.74
CA ALA A 132 16.27 3.13 6.06
C ALA A 132 17.37 3.52 7.07
N THR A 133 17.01 4.24 8.14
CA THR A 133 17.97 4.61 9.19
C THR A 133 18.45 3.41 10.00
N LEU A 134 17.56 2.50 10.41
CA LEU A 134 17.96 1.27 11.12
C LEU A 134 18.91 0.41 10.29
N ARG A 135 18.62 0.25 9.00
CA ARG A 135 19.49 -0.48 8.05
C ARG A 135 20.81 0.23 7.83
N ALA A 136 20.81 1.55 7.65
CA ALA A 136 22.03 2.34 7.50
C ALA A 136 22.93 2.27 8.75
N ILE A 137 22.34 2.27 9.95
CA ILE A 137 23.10 2.10 11.20
C ILE A 137 23.75 0.71 11.25
N HIS A 138 23.00 -0.35 10.91
CA HIS A 138 23.55 -1.70 10.84
C HIS A 138 24.73 -1.81 9.85
N PHE A 139 24.57 -1.29 8.63
CA PHE A 139 25.62 -1.39 7.61
C PHE A 139 26.79 -0.44 7.91
N SER A 140 26.55 0.69 8.56
CA SER A 140 27.60 1.55 9.09
C SER A 140 28.44 0.79 10.12
N THR A 141 27.82 0.15 11.13
CA THR A 141 28.59 -0.62 12.12
C THR A 141 29.31 -1.82 11.50
N PHE A 142 28.65 -2.53 10.59
CA PHE A 142 29.24 -3.63 9.83
C PHE A 142 30.51 -3.21 9.08
N SER A 143 30.57 -1.97 8.56
CA SER A 143 31.78 -1.48 7.88
C SER A 143 33.02 -1.39 8.79
N PHE A 144 32.83 -1.24 10.11
CA PHE A 144 33.93 -1.15 11.07
C PHE A 144 34.37 -2.52 11.58
N ASP A 145 33.41 -3.35 11.95
CA ASP A 145 33.64 -4.59 12.70
C ASP A 145 33.31 -5.87 11.94
N GLY A 146 32.75 -5.81 10.72
CA GLY A 146 32.33 -6.96 9.91
C GLY A 146 31.20 -7.82 10.51
N VAL A 147 30.58 -7.38 11.61
CA VAL A 147 29.49 -8.09 12.30
C VAL A 147 28.21 -7.26 12.25
N GLY A 148 28.33 -5.95 12.48
CA GLY A 148 27.22 -5.02 12.56
C GLY A 148 26.27 -5.34 13.70
N ALA A 149 25.03 -4.84 13.59
CA ALA A 149 23.97 -5.08 14.57
C ALA A 149 22.80 -5.88 13.96
N PRO A 150 22.81 -7.22 14.01
CA PRO A 150 21.82 -8.04 13.30
C PRO A 150 20.38 -7.79 13.75
N ALA A 151 20.17 -7.44 15.02
CA ALA A 151 18.85 -7.05 15.53
C ALA A 151 18.32 -5.77 14.87
N LEU A 152 19.18 -4.78 14.63
CA LEU A 152 18.79 -3.54 13.95
C LEU A 152 18.41 -3.80 12.48
N LEU A 153 19.13 -4.71 11.81
CA LEU A 153 18.78 -5.13 10.45
C LEU A 153 17.40 -5.81 10.42
N PHE A 154 17.16 -6.75 11.32
CA PHE A 154 15.87 -7.45 11.41
C PHE A 154 14.71 -6.49 11.68
N ILE A 155 14.85 -5.61 12.68
CA ILE A 155 13.81 -4.61 12.98
C ILE A 155 13.62 -3.67 11.79
N GLY A 156 14.70 -3.21 11.16
CA GLY A 156 14.65 -2.38 9.96
C GLY A 156 13.91 -3.05 8.80
N ASP A 157 14.10 -4.35 8.61
CA ASP A 157 13.39 -5.14 7.59
C ASP A 157 11.89 -5.25 7.87
N VAL A 158 11.50 -5.52 9.12
CA VAL A 158 10.09 -5.58 9.52
C VAL A 158 9.42 -4.21 9.37
N VAL A 159 10.11 -3.13 9.77
CA VAL A 159 9.59 -1.76 9.62
C VAL A 159 9.45 -1.41 8.14
N ALA A 160 10.41 -1.77 7.27
CA ALA A 160 10.31 -1.54 5.84
C ALA A 160 9.12 -2.28 5.22
N LEU A 161 8.95 -3.55 5.60
CA LEU A 161 7.84 -4.37 5.13
C LEU A 161 6.51 -3.73 5.52
N SER A 162 6.37 -3.30 6.77
CA SER A 162 5.17 -2.61 7.25
C SER A 162 4.90 -1.31 6.48
N ALA A 163 5.94 -0.55 6.15
CA ALA A 163 5.80 0.66 5.35
C ALA A 163 5.27 0.32 3.95
N GLU A 164 5.82 -0.70 3.30
CA GLU A 164 5.39 -1.12 1.96
C GLU A 164 3.94 -1.62 1.95
N SER A 165 3.54 -2.43 2.95
CA SER A 165 2.15 -2.88 3.10
C SER A 165 1.19 -1.70 3.27
N LEU A 166 1.57 -0.66 4.04
CA LEU A 166 0.74 0.54 4.21
C LEU A 166 0.55 1.29 2.89
N LEU A 167 1.59 1.40 2.06
CA LEU A 167 1.48 2.03 0.74
C LEU A 167 0.56 1.24 -0.18
N LEU A 168 0.68 -0.09 -0.19
CA LEU A 168 -0.20 -0.97 -0.96
C LEU A 168 -1.66 -0.79 -0.55
N ILE A 169 -1.94 -0.73 0.76
CA ILE A 169 -3.28 -0.54 1.29
C ILE A 169 -3.80 0.86 0.99
N LEU A 170 -2.96 1.88 1.09
CA LEU A 170 -3.28 3.24 0.68
C LEU A 170 -3.74 3.30 -0.79
N ILE A 171 -3.05 2.58 -1.68
CA ILE A 171 -3.40 2.50 -3.10
C ILE A 171 -4.71 1.72 -3.32
N LEU A 172 -4.90 0.58 -2.65
CA LEU A 172 -6.12 -0.21 -2.78
C LEU A 172 -7.35 0.55 -2.26
N THR A 173 -7.23 1.18 -1.09
CA THR A 173 -8.31 1.95 -0.48
C THR A 173 -8.68 3.17 -1.30
N THR A 174 -7.72 3.85 -1.92
CA THR A 174 -8.02 4.94 -2.87
C THR A 174 -8.66 4.47 -4.15
N ALA A 175 -8.24 3.32 -4.67
CA ALA A 175 -8.90 2.70 -5.81
C ALA A 175 -10.35 2.30 -5.51
N GLU A 176 -10.68 1.95 -4.26
CA GLU A 176 -12.02 1.52 -3.85
C GLU A 176 -12.93 2.68 -3.42
N VAL A 177 -12.45 3.59 -2.58
CA VAL A 177 -13.21 4.73 -2.03
C VAL A 177 -13.22 5.91 -3.00
N GLY A 178 -12.10 6.15 -3.67
CA GLY A 178 -11.93 7.25 -4.62
C GLY A 178 -11.09 8.34 -4.02
N PHE A 179 -10.71 9.31 -4.85
CA PHE A 179 -10.01 10.46 -4.34
C PHE A 179 -10.92 11.31 -3.46
N PRO A 180 -10.38 11.98 -2.45
CA PRO A 180 -11.09 13.04 -1.73
C PRO A 180 -11.42 14.25 -2.63
N ILE A 181 -11.21 14.19 -3.95
CA ILE A 181 -11.51 15.23 -4.95
C ILE A 181 -13.03 15.54 -5.08
N LEU A 182 -13.92 14.73 -4.48
CA LEU A 182 -15.36 14.81 -4.78
C LEU A 182 -16.34 15.23 -3.65
N PRO A 183 -15.99 15.84 -2.51
CA PRO A 183 -17.01 16.52 -1.70
C PRO A 183 -17.15 17.99 -2.07
N ALA A 184 -16.09 18.74 -2.40
CA ALA A 184 -16.20 20.19 -2.63
C ALA A 184 -16.86 20.54 -3.97
N GLU A 185 -16.34 20.01 -5.08
CA GLU A 185 -16.91 20.22 -6.42
C GLU A 185 -18.26 19.52 -6.59
N LEU A 186 -18.44 18.31 -6.03
CA LEU A 186 -19.73 17.62 -6.07
C LEU A 186 -20.77 18.30 -5.17
N SER A 187 -20.42 18.77 -3.97
CA SER A 187 -21.39 19.51 -3.13
C SER A 187 -21.76 20.85 -3.76
N HIS A 188 -20.80 21.56 -4.37
CA HIS A 188 -21.06 22.78 -5.12
C HIS A 188 -21.92 22.52 -6.36
N PHE A 189 -21.67 21.43 -7.08
CA PHE A 189 -22.49 21.00 -8.22
C PHE A 189 -23.88 20.55 -7.78
N GLU A 190 -24.01 19.71 -6.75
CA GLU A 190 -25.29 19.30 -6.16
C GLU A 190 -26.07 20.50 -5.64
N GLN A 191 -25.40 21.47 -5.02
CA GLN A 191 -26.01 22.71 -4.56
C GLN A 191 -26.48 23.57 -5.73
N LYS A 192 -25.71 23.68 -6.82
CA LYS A 192 -26.14 24.31 -8.07
C LYS A 192 -27.34 23.60 -8.71
N VAL A 193 -27.33 22.27 -8.76
CA VAL A 193 -28.45 21.46 -9.29
C VAL A 193 -29.70 21.62 -8.43
N ARG A 194 -29.57 21.61 -7.10
CA ARG A 194 -30.68 21.90 -6.17
C ARG A 194 -31.21 23.31 -6.34
N GLN A 195 -30.33 24.31 -6.51
CA GLN A 195 -30.76 25.69 -6.78
C GLN A 195 -31.47 25.81 -8.13
N TYR A 196 -30.97 25.14 -9.17
CA TYR A 196 -31.60 25.13 -10.49
C TYR A 196 -32.98 24.47 -10.44
N ARG A 197 -33.10 23.32 -9.77
CA ARG A 197 -34.39 22.62 -9.56
C ARG A 197 -35.37 23.49 -8.76
N LYS A 198 -34.91 24.20 -7.71
CA LYS A 198 -35.72 25.17 -6.96
C LYS A 198 -36.17 26.37 -7.81
N ARG A 199 -35.32 26.85 -8.74
CA ARG A 199 -35.68 27.95 -9.67
C ARG A 199 -36.70 27.49 -10.70
N GLN A 200 -36.56 26.29 -11.24
CA GLN A 200 -37.52 25.69 -12.18
C GLN A 200 -38.87 25.45 -11.50
N TYR A 201 -38.89 24.86 -10.30
CA TYR A 201 -40.13 24.66 -9.53
C TYR A 201 -40.85 25.98 -9.23
N ARG A 202 -40.11 27.02 -8.82
CA ARG A 202 -40.68 28.36 -8.60
C ARG A 202 -41.28 28.95 -9.87
N ARG A 203 -40.63 28.81 -11.03
CA ARG A 203 -41.14 29.31 -12.31
C ARG A 203 -42.45 28.64 -12.71
N VAL A 204 -42.56 27.32 -12.53
CA VAL A 204 -43.80 26.57 -12.78
C VAL A 204 -44.90 26.99 -11.80
N LEU A 205 -44.58 27.15 -10.51
CA LEU A 205 -45.54 27.59 -9.50
C LEU A 205 -46.07 29.01 -9.78
N THR A 206 -45.20 29.96 -10.16
CA THR A 206 -45.62 31.32 -10.54
C THR A 206 -46.35 31.38 -11.88
N ALA A 207 -46.09 30.45 -12.80
CA ALA A 207 -46.82 30.35 -14.05
C ALA A 207 -48.20 29.67 -13.88
N GLY A 208 -48.37 28.86 -12.83
CA GLY A 208 -49.65 28.21 -12.47
C GLY A 208 -50.57 29.05 -11.58
N VAL A 209 -50.07 30.12 -10.95
CA VAL A 209 -50.88 31.04 -10.15
C VAL A 209 -51.36 32.19 -11.04
N VAL A 210 -52.50 31.99 -11.69
CA VAL A 210 -53.32 33.09 -12.21
C VAL A 210 -54.07 33.70 -11.01
N PRO A 211 -53.96 35.00 -10.71
CA PRO A 211 -54.70 35.62 -9.61
C PRO A 211 -56.19 35.67 -9.95
N SER A 212 -57.00 34.87 -9.26
CA SER A 212 -58.46 34.98 -9.28
C SER A 212 -58.92 35.93 -8.17
N SER A 213 -58.79 37.25 -8.38
CA SER A 213 -59.52 38.24 -7.57
C SER A 213 -59.44 39.65 -8.16
N ALA A 214 -60.37 39.98 -9.06
CA ALA A 214 -60.83 41.36 -9.25
C ALA A 214 -62.20 41.38 -9.92
N SER A 215 -63.28 41.49 -9.13
CA SER A 215 -64.44 42.32 -9.48
C SER A 215 -65.43 42.40 -8.32
N SER A 216 -65.39 43.52 -7.59
CA SER A 216 -66.51 44.02 -6.79
C SER A 216 -67.51 44.74 -7.70
N SER A 217 -68.78 44.36 -7.56
CA SER A 217 -70.00 45.20 -7.67
C SER A 217 -70.12 46.28 -8.76
N ARG A 218 -71.08 46.08 -9.69
CA ARG A 218 -72.28 46.93 -9.86
C ARG A 218 -73.25 46.38 -10.91
N GLU A 219 -74.53 46.33 -10.55
CA GLU A 219 -75.70 46.07 -11.40
C GLU A 219 -75.90 47.18 -12.43
N SER A 220 -76.31 46.83 -13.66
CA SER A 220 -77.62 47.19 -14.26
C SER A 220 -77.68 46.88 -15.78
N ASP A 221 -78.79 46.23 -16.15
CA ASP A 221 -79.53 46.21 -17.41
C ASP A 221 -78.94 45.81 -18.78
N SER A 222 -79.42 44.63 -19.20
CA SER A 222 -80.12 44.36 -20.47
C SER A 222 -79.36 44.06 -21.78
N THR A 223 -79.84 42.99 -22.43
CA THR A 223 -79.76 42.59 -23.84
C THR A 223 -78.46 41.99 -24.41
N ALA A 224 -78.56 40.71 -24.77
CA ALA A 224 -77.64 39.94 -25.62
C ALA A 224 -77.86 40.28 -27.13
N PRO A 225 -77.16 39.67 -28.12
CA PRO A 225 -76.02 38.74 -28.07
C PRO A 225 -74.86 39.07 -29.06
N ASN A 226 -73.87 38.16 -29.11
CA ASN A 226 -72.88 37.89 -30.16
C ASN A 226 -71.52 38.61 -30.16
N GLY A 227 -70.46 37.79 -30.18
CA GLY A 227 -69.38 37.96 -31.15
C GLY A 227 -68.00 38.36 -30.61
N GLY A 228 -67.24 37.37 -30.14
CA GLY A 228 -65.79 37.21 -30.39
C GLY A 228 -64.85 38.40 -30.25
N GLY A 229 -64.26 38.57 -29.05
CA GLY A 229 -63.09 39.41 -28.79
C GLY A 229 -61.89 38.57 -28.32
N ARG A 230 -60.88 38.43 -29.17
CA ARG A 230 -59.56 37.79 -28.97
C ARG A 230 -58.88 38.20 -27.65
N SER A 231 -58.53 37.23 -26.80
CA SER A 231 -57.44 37.37 -25.83
C SER A 231 -56.23 36.58 -26.32
N ARG A 232 -55.11 37.29 -26.49
CA ARG A 232 -53.86 36.79 -27.06
C ARG A 232 -53.08 36.05 -25.97
N CYS A 233 -53.30 34.74 -25.84
CA CYS A 233 -52.43 33.89 -25.03
C CYS A 233 -51.08 33.74 -25.78
N LYS A 234 -49.99 34.12 -25.13
CA LYS A 234 -48.63 33.86 -25.62
C LYS A 234 -48.30 32.41 -25.28
N ASP A 235 -48.36 31.54 -26.28
CA ASP A 235 -47.87 30.16 -26.14
C ASP A 235 -46.36 30.18 -25.88
N ILE A 236 -45.98 29.76 -24.67
CA ILE A 236 -44.59 29.45 -24.35
C ILE A 236 -44.33 28.04 -24.89
N VAL A 237 -43.80 27.97 -26.11
CA VAL A 237 -43.29 26.72 -26.69
C VAL A 237 -42.03 26.32 -25.93
N LEU A 238 -42.14 25.28 -25.10
CA LEU A 238 -40.99 24.60 -24.50
C LEU A 238 -40.34 23.68 -25.55
N PRO A 239 -39.00 23.61 -25.63
CA PRO A 239 -38.32 22.70 -26.56
C PRO A 239 -38.64 21.23 -26.20
N PRO A 240 -38.77 20.34 -27.21
CA PRO A 240 -39.30 18.99 -27.06
C PRO A 240 -38.41 18.02 -26.26
N THR A 241 -37.24 18.46 -25.80
CA THR A 241 -36.29 17.61 -25.04
C THR A 241 -36.50 17.64 -23.52
N ALA A 242 -37.45 18.41 -23.00
CA ALA A 242 -37.76 18.47 -21.56
C ALA A 242 -38.99 17.65 -21.12
N ALA A 243 -39.68 16.97 -22.06
CA ALA A 243 -41.00 16.37 -21.84
C ALA A 243 -41.01 14.84 -21.61
N THR A 244 -39.92 14.24 -21.11
CA THR A 244 -39.88 12.78 -20.85
C THR A 244 -39.93 12.36 -19.38
N TRP A 245 -40.06 13.28 -18.42
CA TRP A 245 -40.01 12.91 -16.98
C TRP A 245 -41.14 13.44 -16.10
N SER A 246 -42.33 13.67 -16.67
CA SER A 246 -43.50 14.07 -15.87
C SER A 246 -44.83 13.51 -16.36
N VAL A 247 -44.84 12.30 -16.96
CA VAL A 247 -46.08 11.55 -17.23
C VAL A 247 -46.20 10.40 -16.23
N ALA A 248 -46.59 10.73 -15.00
CA ALA A 248 -47.13 9.77 -14.04
C ALA A 248 -47.85 10.45 -12.87
N LEU A 249 -48.58 11.54 -13.09
CA LEU A 249 -49.56 12.03 -12.11
C LEU A 249 -50.59 12.91 -12.81
N CYS A 250 -51.86 12.66 -12.48
CA CYS A 250 -53.09 13.35 -12.89
C CYS A 250 -53.86 12.78 -14.09
N ARG A 251 -54.64 11.73 -13.79
CA ARG A 251 -55.97 11.44 -14.36
C ARG A 251 -56.72 10.68 -13.25
N SER A 252 -57.89 11.03 -12.74
CA SER A 252 -58.88 12.06 -13.03
C SER A 252 -59.73 12.24 -11.77
N GLU A 253 -60.22 13.45 -11.53
CA GLU A 253 -61.31 13.74 -10.60
C GLU A 253 -62.58 13.02 -11.08
N SER A 254 -62.94 11.91 -10.43
CA SER A 254 -64.31 11.37 -10.39
C SER A 254 -64.38 10.21 -9.37
N ALA A 255 -64.21 10.50 -8.08
CA ALA A 255 -64.39 9.48 -7.03
C ALA A 255 -64.89 10.04 -5.69
N ALA A 256 -65.58 11.18 -5.69
CA ALA A 256 -66.35 11.65 -4.53
C ALA A 256 -67.77 11.04 -4.48
N ALA A 257 -68.10 10.09 -5.35
CA ALA A 257 -69.43 9.49 -5.47
C ALA A 257 -69.47 7.96 -5.33
N ALA A 258 -68.48 7.34 -4.66
CA ALA A 258 -68.45 5.89 -4.43
C ALA A 258 -68.09 5.52 -2.98
N ALA A 259 -68.59 6.28 -2.00
CA ALA A 259 -68.47 5.99 -0.57
C ALA A 259 -69.62 5.11 -0.03
N LYS A 260 -70.24 4.26 -0.86
CA LYS A 260 -71.24 3.27 -0.42
C LYS A 260 -71.07 1.96 -1.19
N MET A 261 -70.95 0.89 -0.41
CA MET A 261 -71.00 -0.55 -0.75
C MET A 261 -69.67 -1.32 -0.88
N ALA A 262 -69.57 -2.30 0.04
CA ALA A 262 -69.07 -3.67 -0.15
C ALA A 262 -67.56 -3.97 -0.11
N THR A 263 -67.10 -4.36 1.08
CA THR A 263 -66.50 -5.67 1.45
C THR A 263 -65.67 -6.49 0.44
N MET A 264 -64.50 -6.91 0.96
CA MET A 264 -63.77 -8.19 0.78
C MET A 264 -62.84 -8.41 -0.45
N VAL A 265 -61.53 -8.59 -0.14
CA VAL A 265 -60.64 -9.76 -0.48
C VAL A 265 -60.40 -10.03 -1.99
N THR A 266 -59.21 -10.21 -2.59
CA THR A 266 -57.77 -10.34 -2.21
C THR A 266 -56.89 -10.28 -3.49
N THR A 267 -55.74 -9.59 -3.41
CA THR A 267 -54.41 -9.87 -4.04
C THR A 267 -54.23 -9.86 -5.59
N PRO A 268 -52.98 -9.84 -6.12
CA PRO A 268 -51.91 -8.86 -5.91
C PRO A 268 -51.24 -8.43 -7.25
N SER A 269 -50.76 -7.19 -7.39
CA SER A 269 -49.59 -6.94 -8.26
C SER A 269 -48.88 -5.62 -7.95
N VAL A 270 -47.55 -5.72 -8.03
CA VAL A 270 -46.53 -4.67 -8.08
C VAL A 270 -46.09 -4.07 -6.73
N ILE A 271 -45.06 -4.74 -6.19
CA ILE A 271 -44.21 -4.36 -5.07
C ILE A 271 -43.38 -3.12 -5.45
N SER A 272 -43.68 -1.98 -4.83
CA SER A 272 -42.77 -0.84 -4.72
C SER A 272 -41.97 -1.01 -3.42
N LEU A 273 -40.68 -1.27 -3.56
CA LEU A 273 -39.78 -1.55 -2.45
C LEU A 273 -39.18 -0.24 -1.91
N THR A 274 -39.99 0.49 -1.14
CA THR A 274 -39.53 1.56 -0.24
C THR A 274 -39.33 0.97 1.14
N TYR A 275 -38.08 0.72 1.53
CA TYR A 275 -37.76 0.38 2.93
C TYR A 275 -37.62 1.68 3.72
N THR A 276 -38.73 2.11 4.32
CA THR A 276 -38.73 2.96 5.51
C THR A 276 -38.68 2.06 6.74
N THR A 277 -37.68 2.33 7.56
CA THR A 277 -37.48 1.91 8.94
C THR A 277 -38.76 1.98 9.79
N LEU A 278 -39.13 0.86 10.39
CA LEU A 278 -40.03 0.78 11.55
C LEU A 278 -39.48 -0.31 12.47
N GLY A 279 -39.51 -0.01 13.77
CA GLY A 279 -38.58 -0.53 14.77
C GLY A 279 -38.77 -1.98 15.16
N GLU A 280 -37.67 -2.56 15.63
CA GLU A 280 -37.69 -3.52 16.73
C GLU A 280 -37.06 -2.83 17.92
N GLU A 281 -37.92 -2.48 18.87
CA GLU A 281 -37.54 -2.31 20.27
C GLU A 281 -37.09 -3.69 20.79
N ALA A 282 -35.79 -3.84 20.99
CA ALA A 282 -35.26 -4.81 21.94
C ALA A 282 -34.26 -4.04 22.79
N GLU A 283 -34.80 -3.52 23.88
CA GLU A 283 -34.12 -2.87 24.98
C GLU A 283 -33.15 -3.87 25.62
N GLU A 284 -31.86 -3.76 25.30
CA GLU A 284 -30.82 -4.36 26.13
C GLU A 284 -29.66 -3.37 26.28
N ALA A 285 -29.70 -2.68 27.43
CA ALA A 285 -28.71 -1.72 27.87
C ALA A 285 -27.34 -2.41 28.06
N SER A 286 -26.55 -2.48 27.00
CA SER A 286 -25.14 -2.88 27.07
C SER A 286 -24.25 -1.63 27.07
N ARG A 287 -23.60 -1.44 28.22
CA ARG A 287 -22.67 -0.35 28.56
C ARG A 287 -21.58 -0.18 27.48
N PRO A 288 -21.09 1.05 27.19
CA PRO A 288 -19.93 1.21 26.35
C PRO A 288 -18.70 0.67 27.07
N LEU A 289 -18.07 -0.37 26.51
CA LEU A 289 -16.78 -0.85 26.94
C LEU A 289 -15.74 0.22 26.60
N SER A 290 -15.35 1.01 27.59
CA SER A 290 -14.25 1.95 27.48
C SER A 290 -12.93 1.19 27.36
N VAL A 291 -12.44 1.04 26.13
CA VAL A 291 -11.04 0.70 25.89
C VAL A 291 -10.36 1.96 25.37
N CYS A 292 -9.38 2.43 26.14
CA CYS A 292 -8.70 3.70 26.00
C CYS A 292 -7.82 3.73 24.73
N ILE A 293 -8.26 4.46 23.70
CA ILE A 293 -7.39 5.29 22.85
C ILE A 293 -8.18 6.57 22.55
N GLY A 294 -7.87 7.64 23.26
CA GLY A 294 -8.50 8.94 23.07
C GLY A 294 -7.97 9.60 21.80
N LEU A 295 -8.74 9.56 20.71
CA LEU A 295 -8.80 10.57 19.64
C LEU A 295 -9.68 10.06 18.50
N CYS A 296 -11.00 10.13 18.68
CA CYS A 296 -12.01 10.45 17.66
C CYS A 296 -13.40 10.08 18.19
N LYS A 297 -14.35 11.03 18.15
CA LYS A 297 -15.77 10.70 18.19
C LYS A 297 -16.12 9.98 16.89
N CYS A 298 -15.95 8.66 16.85
CA CYS A 298 -16.26 7.85 15.68
C CYS A 298 -17.76 7.58 15.59
N THR A 299 -18.38 7.96 14.47
CA THR A 299 -19.72 7.48 14.11
C THR A 299 -19.66 5.96 13.86
N GLN A 300 -20.74 5.22 14.15
CA GLN A 300 -20.82 3.75 14.05
C GLN A 300 -20.40 3.20 12.66
N ARG A 301 -20.57 3.99 11.60
CA ARG A 301 -20.14 3.67 10.22
C ARG A 301 -18.63 3.86 9.99
N SER A 302 -18.02 4.84 10.65
CA SER A 302 -16.57 5.06 10.64
C SER A 302 -15.84 3.94 11.36
N LEU A 303 -16.39 3.46 12.48
CA LEU A 303 -15.79 2.37 13.27
C LEU A 303 -15.69 1.06 12.47
N ARG A 304 -16.76 0.67 11.77
CA ARG A 304 -16.75 -0.54 10.91
C ARG A 304 -15.70 -0.46 9.79
N THR A 305 -15.53 0.71 9.20
CA THR A 305 -14.55 0.94 8.12
C THR A 305 -13.12 0.89 8.67
N CYS A 306 -12.86 1.50 9.83
CA CYS A 306 -11.56 1.43 10.50
C CYS A 306 -11.22 -0.01 10.93
N ILE A 307 -12.20 -0.79 11.42
CA ILE A 307 -11.99 -2.20 11.77
C ILE A 307 -11.66 -3.02 10.52
N TYR A 308 -12.41 -2.85 9.43
CA TYR A 308 -12.13 -3.54 8.17
C TYR A 308 -10.73 -3.22 7.62
N LEU A 309 -10.37 -1.93 7.61
CA LEU A 309 -9.05 -1.49 7.18
C LEU A 309 -7.94 -2.04 8.08
N GLY A 310 -8.12 -1.99 9.40
CA GLY A 310 -7.17 -2.53 10.37
C GLY A 310 -6.98 -4.05 10.21
N LEU A 311 -8.06 -4.79 9.94
CA LEU A 311 -8.00 -6.22 9.65
C LEU A 311 -7.25 -6.52 8.34
N MET A 312 -7.50 -5.73 7.29
CA MET A 312 -6.77 -5.86 6.02
C MET A 312 -5.28 -5.59 6.18
N ILE A 313 -4.92 -4.54 6.95
CA ILE A 313 -3.53 -4.21 7.30
C ILE A 313 -2.87 -5.37 8.04
N ALA A 314 -3.52 -5.86 9.10
CA ALA A 314 -2.98 -6.96 9.89
C ALA A 314 -2.80 -8.23 9.05
N LEU A 315 -3.77 -8.56 8.19
CA LEU A 315 -3.69 -9.73 7.31
C LEU A 315 -2.52 -9.63 6.34
N ILE A 316 -2.39 -8.52 5.61
CA ILE A 316 -1.33 -8.35 4.61
C ILE A 316 0.04 -8.37 5.28
N ILE A 317 0.22 -7.62 6.38
CA ILE A 317 1.48 -7.60 7.14
C ILE A 317 1.81 -9.00 7.67
N SER A 318 0.83 -9.74 8.21
CA SER A 318 1.09 -11.09 8.74
C SER A 318 1.53 -12.08 7.66
N ILE A 319 0.91 -12.04 6.48
CA ILE A 319 1.28 -12.89 5.34
C ILE A 319 2.70 -12.53 4.85
N GLU A 320 2.98 -11.24 4.64
CA GLU A 320 4.29 -10.80 4.18
C GLU A 320 5.39 -11.12 5.21
N LEU A 321 5.11 -10.93 6.51
CA LEU A 321 6.04 -11.26 7.59
C LEU A 321 6.32 -12.76 7.67
N ALA A 322 5.30 -13.61 7.52
CA ALA A 322 5.47 -15.06 7.51
C ALA A 322 6.35 -15.51 6.34
N LEU A 323 6.14 -14.95 5.14
CA LEU A 323 6.99 -15.21 3.97
C LEU A 323 8.42 -14.69 4.17
N TYR A 324 8.60 -13.53 4.80
CA TYR A 324 9.93 -13.01 5.12
C TYR A 324 10.67 -13.91 6.11
N ILE A 325 10.01 -14.35 7.19
CA ILE A 325 10.60 -15.26 8.18
C ILE A 325 10.99 -16.58 7.51
N TRP A 326 10.11 -17.14 6.68
CA TRP A 326 10.42 -18.35 5.91
C TRP A 326 11.61 -18.12 4.98
N ALA A 327 11.68 -17.00 4.26
CA ALA A 327 12.82 -16.67 3.41
C ALA A 327 14.13 -16.62 4.17
N ARG A 328 14.12 -16.14 5.43
CA ARG A 328 15.31 -16.13 6.28
C ARG A 328 15.79 -17.53 6.69
N PHE A 329 14.88 -18.49 6.85
CA PHE A 329 15.24 -19.87 7.16
C PHE A 329 15.76 -20.64 5.95
N ASP A 330 15.17 -20.42 4.77
CA ASP A 330 15.57 -21.09 3.52
C ASP A 330 16.85 -20.49 2.90
N GLN A 331 17.30 -19.33 3.36
CA GLN A 331 18.47 -18.66 2.82
C GLN A 331 19.76 -19.30 3.35
N ASP A 332 20.34 -20.20 2.55
CA ASP A 332 21.68 -20.72 2.80
C ASP A 332 22.74 -19.64 2.48
N PRO A 333 23.52 -19.17 3.47
CA PRO A 333 24.55 -18.15 3.25
C PRO A 333 25.70 -18.64 2.36
N VAL A 334 25.81 -19.97 2.21
CA VAL A 334 26.83 -20.63 1.39
C VAL A 334 26.41 -20.67 -0.08
N LEU A 335 25.14 -20.56 -0.43
CA LEU A 335 24.69 -20.65 -1.82
C LEU A 335 24.38 -19.24 -2.33
N ASP A 336 24.84 -18.90 -3.55
CA ASP A 336 24.49 -17.67 -4.29
C ASP A 336 23.03 -17.73 -4.82
N ILE A 337 22.12 -18.16 -3.95
CA ILE A 337 20.69 -18.19 -4.18
C ILE A 337 20.17 -16.87 -3.63
N SER A 338 19.99 -15.89 -4.52
CA SER A 338 19.31 -14.64 -4.18
C SER A 338 17.98 -14.94 -3.49
N VAL A 339 17.56 -14.11 -2.52
CA VAL A 339 16.27 -14.24 -1.79
C VAL A 339 15.10 -14.51 -2.75
N TRP A 340 15.09 -13.87 -3.92
CA TRP A 340 14.05 -14.00 -4.96
C TRP A 340 14.00 -15.37 -5.66
N ASN A 341 15.03 -16.19 -5.51
CA ASN A 341 15.09 -17.54 -6.07
C ASN A 341 14.59 -18.60 -5.07
N THR A 342 14.47 -18.25 -3.79
CA THR A 342 13.86 -19.10 -2.77
C THR A 342 12.36 -19.27 -3.01
N THR A 343 11.77 -20.34 -2.51
CA THR A 343 10.32 -20.58 -2.55
C THR A 343 9.51 -19.41 -1.97
N PRO A 344 9.80 -18.90 -0.76
CA PRO A 344 9.08 -17.74 -0.21
C PRO A 344 9.28 -16.47 -1.03
N GLY A 345 10.46 -16.25 -1.62
CA GLY A 345 10.70 -15.11 -2.52
C GLY A 345 9.82 -15.15 -3.78
N ARG A 346 9.67 -16.33 -4.40
CA ARG A 346 8.76 -16.51 -5.55
C ARG A 346 7.30 -16.33 -5.17
N LEU A 347 6.90 -16.80 -3.99
CA LEU A 347 5.55 -16.59 -3.44
C LEU A 347 5.27 -15.11 -3.21
N LEU A 348 6.24 -14.33 -2.72
CA LEU A 348 6.07 -12.88 -2.52
C LEU A 348 5.81 -12.16 -3.85
N VAL A 349 6.55 -12.51 -4.91
CA VAL A 349 6.31 -12.00 -6.27
C VAL A 349 4.93 -12.42 -6.79
N ALA A 350 4.52 -13.68 -6.58
CA ALA A 350 3.20 -14.17 -6.98
C ALA A 350 2.07 -13.44 -6.24
N MET A 351 2.22 -13.18 -4.94
CA MET A 351 1.25 -12.39 -4.15
C MET A 351 1.11 -10.97 -4.69
N ARG A 352 2.19 -10.35 -5.15
CA ARG A 352 2.13 -9.04 -5.81
C ARG A 352 1.31 -9.07 -7.11
N LEU A 353 1.43 -10.14 -7.90
CA LEU A 353 0.58 -10.33 -9.09
C LEU A 353 -0.90 -10.53 -8.72
N VAL A 354 -1.20 -11.26 -7.64
CA VAL A 354 -2.58 -11.38 -7.14
C VAL A 354 -3.15 -10.01 -6.76
N VAL A 355 -2.36 -9.17 -6.08
CA VAL A 355 -2.76 -7.79 -5.76
C VAL A 355 -2.97 -6.95 -7.01
N VAL A 356 -2.16 -7.12 -8.06
CA VAL A 356 -2.38 -6.46 -9.37
C VAL A 356 -3.75 -6.83 -9.94
N PHE A 357 -4.10 -8.13 -9.95
CA PHE A 357 -5.42 -8.56 -10.44
C PHE A 357 -6.55 -7.99 -9.59
N TRP A 358 -6.37 -7.94 -8.26
CA TRP A 358 -7.34 -7.31 -7.36
C TRP A 358 -7.50 -5.83 -7.67
N PHE A 359 -6.40 -5.08 -7.79
CA PHE A 359 -6.42 -3.66 -8.15
C PHE A 359 -7.15 -3.42 -9.48
N LEU A 360 -6.86 -4.22 -10.51
CA LEU A 360 -7.57 -4.14 -11.81
C LEU A 360 -9.06 -4.50 -11.69
N ALA A 361 -9.42 -5.45 -10.84
CA ALA A 361 -10.82 -5.80 -10.58
C ALA A 361 -11.58 -4.64 -9.90
N ILE A 362 -10.94 -3.94 -8.96
CA ILE A 362 -11.50 -2.73 -8.33
C ILE A 362 -11.73 -1.65 -9.39
N LEU A 363 -10.73 -1.38 -10.22
CA LEU A 363 -10.84 -0.37 -11.30
C LEU A 363 -11.93 -0.72 -12.31
N ARG A 364 -12.03 -2.01 -12.71
CA ARG A 364 -13.08 -2.48 -13.63
C ARG A 364 -14.46 -2.31 -13.01
N ARG A 365 -14.65 -2.73 -11.76
CA ARG A 365 -15.91 -2.56 -11.03
C ARG A 365 -16.32 -1.09 -11.02
N ARG A 366 -15.39 -0.18 -10.68
CA ARG A 366 -15.64 1.26 -10.65
C ARG A 366 -16.01 1.83 -12.02
N ARG A 367 -15.33 1.41 -13.09
CA ARG A 367 -15.63 1.86 -14.47
C ARG A 367 -17.05 1.50 -14.88
N THR A 368 -17.59 0.37 -14.43
CA THR A 368 -18.98 0.00 -14.71
C THR A 368 -19.99 0.93 -14.03
N PHE A 369 -19.65 1.48 -12.86
CA PHE A 369 -20.53 2.37 -12.08
C PHE A 369 -20.41 3.85 -12.43
N SER A 370 -19.34 4.25 -13.12
CA SER A 370 -19.06 5.66 -13.42
C SER A 370 -18.79 5.83 -14.92
N ASN A 371 -19.49 6.77 -15.56
CA ASN A 371 -19.15 7.24 -16.90
C ASN A 371 -17.84 8.04 -16.80
N LEU A 372 -16.73 7.32 -16.60
CA LEU A 372 -15.41 7.83 -16.25
C LEU A 372 -14.66 8.42 -17.46
N SER A 373 -15.39 8.85 -18.49
CA SER A 373 -14.83 9.30 -19.77
C SER A 373 -14.32 10.74 -19.76
N GLU A 374 -14.46 11.49 -18.66
CA GLU A 374 -14.15 12.94 -18.67
C GLU A 374 -13.02 13.40 -17.74
N VAL A 375 -12.43 12.55 -16.89
CA VAL A 375 -11.36 13.01 -16.00
C VAL A 375 -10.07 12.24 -16.28
N VAL A 376 -9.07 12.96 -16.77
CA VAL A 376 -7.73 12.47 -17.11
C VAL A 376 -6.97 11.98 -15.87
N GLU A 377 -7.28 12.48 -14.68
CA GLU A 377 -6.60 12.22 -13.41
C GLU A 377 -6.70 10.78 -12.88
N PRO A 378 -7.89 10.11 -12.82
CA PRO A 378 -7.99 8.72 -12.39
C PRO A 378 -7.26 7.73 -13.32
N LEU A 379 -7.12 8.05 -14.61
CA LEU A 379 -6.35 7.22 -15.54
C LEU A 379 -4.86 7.29 -15.23
N HIS A 380 -4.33 8.49 -14.94
CA HIS A 380 -2.93 8.67 -14.57
C HIS A 380 -2.60 7.94 -13.26
N PHE A 381 -3.50 7.99 -12.28
CA PHE A 381 -3.38 7.19 -11.06
C PHE A 381 -3.35 5.70 -11.34
N ALA A 382 -4.33 5.19 -12.09
CA ALA A 382 -4.39 3.77 -12.42
C ALA A 382 -3.12 3.30 -13.13
N ALA A 383 -2.62 4.06 -14.10
CA ALA A 383 -1.41 3.74 -14.84
C ALA A 383 -0.15 3.79 -13.94
N ALA A 384 0.03 4.85 -13.17
CA ALA A 384 1.20 5.03 -12.31
C ALA A 384 1.32 3.95 -11.23
N TYR A 385 0.21 3.62 -10.55
CA TYR A 385 0.24 2.62 -9.48
C TYR A 385 0.15 1.18 -10.00
N LEU A 386 -0.40 0.95 -11.19
CA LEU A 386 -0.23 -0.34 -11.87
C LEU A 386 1.25 -0.58 -12.21
N LEU A 387 1.95 0.46 -12.68
CA LEU A 387 3.39 0.38 -12.94
C LEU A 387 4.18 0.11 -11.64
N TRP A 388 3.85 0.82 -10.55
CA TRP A 388 4.47 0.58 -9.24
C TRP A 388 4.22 -0.84 -8.72
N LEU A 389 2.98 -1.35 -8.79
CA LEU A 389 2.66 -2.73 -8.38
C LEU A 389 3.41 -3.78 -9.22
N LEU A 390 3.66 -3.49 -10.50
CA LEU A 390 4.43 -4.34 -11.40
C LEU A 390 5.95 -4.13 -11.30
N ALA A 391 6.42 -3.11 -10.58
CA ALA A 391 7.84 -2.80 -10.47
C ALA A 391 8.63 -3.99 -9.91
N LEU A 392 8.17 -4.59 -8.80
CA LEU A 392 8.84 -5.75 -8.21
C LEU A 392 8.95 -6.95 -9.16
N PRO A 393 7.85 -7.51 -9.73
CA PRO A 393 7.95 -8.65 -10.63
C PRO A 393 8.81 -8.35 -11.86
N ILE A 394 8.70 -7.14 -12.44
CA ILE A 394 9.49 -6.74 -13.60
C ILE A 394 10.98 -6.68 -13.24
N VAL A 395 11.32 -6.02 -12.14
CA VAL A 395 12.72 -5.84 -11.72
C VAL A 395 13.36 -7.17 -11.34
N VAL A 396 12.64 -8.05 -10.65
CA VAL A 396 13.12 -9.41 -10.33
C VAL A 396 13.37 -10.20 -11.60
N PHE A 397 12.46 -10.14 -12.58
CA PHE A 397 12.62 -10.82 -13.87
C PHE A 397 13.81 -10.27 -14.68
N VAL A 398 13.92 -8.95 -14.81
CA VAL A 398 15.02 -8.28 -15.52
C VAL A 398 16.35 -8.59 -14.83
N ALA A 399 16.40 -8.51 -13.51
CA ALA A 399 17.60 -8.80 -12.76
C ALA A 399 18.05 -10.26 -12.95
N HIS A 400 17.12 -11.22 -12.99
CA HIS A 400 17.44 -12.63 -13.26
C HIS A 400 17.96 -12.89 -14.68
N THR A 401 17.41 -12.20 -15.68
CA THR A 401 17.67 -12.50 -17.10
C THR A 401 18.84 -11.71 -17.69
N SER A 402 19.10 -10.51 -17.18
CA SER A 402 20.00 -9.54 -17.82
C SER A 402 21.08 -8.95 -16.91
N VAL A 403 20.99 -9.13 -15.59
CA VAL A 403 21.94 -8.54 -14.63
C VAL A 403 22.81 -9.64 -14.04
N SER A 404 24.13 -9.42 -14.02
CA SER A 404 25.07 -10.35 -13.39
C SER A 404 24.77 -10.54 -11.90
N PRO A 405 25.03 -11.72 -11.30
CA PRO A 405 24.78 -12.00 -9.88
C PRO A 405 25.33 -10.91 -8.95
N LEU A 406 26.56 -10.46 -9.22
CA LEU A 406 27.29 -9.43 -8.49
C LEU A 406 26.57 -8.07 -8.37
N TRP A 407 25.69 -7.75 -9.31
CA TRP A 407 24.93 -6.50 -9.34
C TRP A 407 23.45 -6.68 -9.04
N ARG A 408 22.98 -7.93 -8.98
CA ARG A 408 21.56 -8.26 -8.84
C ARG A 408 20.95 -7.64 -7.59
N HIS A 409 21.58 -7.86 -6.44
CA HIS A 409 21.04 -7.48 -5.15
C HIS A 409 20.85 -5.96 -5.05
N LYS A 410 21.91 -5.19 -5.32
CA LYS A 410 21.87 -3.72 -5.34
C LYS A 410 20.91 -3.16 -6.39
N THR A 411 20.81 -3.78 -7.56
CA THR A 411 19.87 -3.33 -8.61
C THR A 411 18.43 -3.46 -8.14
N ILE A 412 18.06 -4.60 -7.55
CA ILE A 412 16.69 -4.81 -7.06
C ILE A 412 16.37 -3.84 -5.92
N ILE A 413 17.24 -3.71 -4.92
CA ILE A 413 17.03 -2.79 -3.79
C ILE A 413 16.94 -1.34 -4.27
N GLY A 414 17.88 -0.91 -5.11
CA GLY A 414 17.93 0.47 -5.60
C GLY A 414 16.69 0.85 -6.41
N VAL A 415 16.24 -0.02 -7.32
CA VAL A 415 15.03 0.25 -8.12
C VAL A 415 13.77 0.22 -7.27
N MET A 416 13.66 -0.69 -6.30
CA MET A 416 12.49 -0.75 -5.42
C MET A 416 12.40 0.49 -4.52
N LEU A 417 13.50 0.89 -3.86
CA LEU A 417 13.53 2.11 -3.04
C LEU A 417 13.20 3.36 -3.87
N LEU A 418 13.71 3.45 -5.11
CA LEU A 418 13.37 4.54 -6.01
C LEU A 418 11.88 4.54 -6.37
N SER A 419 11.35 3.37 -6.74
CA SER A 419 9.95 3.19 -7.11
C SER A 419 9.02 3.59 -5.97
N ASP A 420 9.30 3.16 -4.74
CA ASP A 420 8.51 3.47 -3.53
C ASP A 420 8.56 4.96 -3.18
N PHE A 421 9.74 5.58 -3.30
CA PHE A 421 9.91 7.00 -3.06
C PHE A 421 9.15 7.84 -4.09
N LEU A 422 9.25 7.48 -5.38
CA LEU A 422 8.49 8.14 -6.45
C LEU A 422 6.97 7.95 -6.26
N ALA A 423 6.52 6.76 -5.88
CA ALA A 423 5.12 6.51 -5.57
C ALA A 423 4.62 7.38 -4.41
N SER A 424 5.43 7.57 -3.36
CA SER A 424 5.10 8.48 -2.24
C SER A 424 4.96 9.93 -2.70
N ILE A 425 5.88 10.41 -3.55
CA ILE A 425 5.82 11.76 -4.12
C ILE A 425 4.57 11.93 -4.98
N LEU A 426 4.31 10.97 -5.88
CA LEU A 426 3.12 11.01 -6.75
C LEU A 426 1.84 11.02 -5.93
N TYR A 427 1.78 10.21 -4.86
CA TYR A 427 0.62 10.18 -3.98
C TYR A 427 0.45 11.52 -3.25
N ALA A 428 1.52 12.08 -2.70
CA ALA A 428 1.51 13.39 -2.07
C ALA A 428 1.03 14.50 -3.03
N GLN A 429 1.45 14.45 -4.29
CA GLN A 429 0.99 15.37 -5.33
C GLN A 429 -0.50 15.20 -5.63
N LEU A 430 -1.01 13.97 -5.66
CA LEU A 430 -2.43 13.70 -5.86
C LEU A 430 -3.29 14.27 -4.72
N ILE A 431 -2.87 14.09 -3.45
CA ILE A 431 -3.56 14.74 -2.32
C ILE A 431 -3.49 16.26 -2.46
N ASN A 432 -2.33 16.81 -2.83
CA ASN A 432 -2.15 18.25 -2.96
C ASN A 432 -2.99 18.89 -4.07
N ARG A 433 -3.36 18.15 -5.12
CA ARG A 433 -4.25 18.63 -6.19
C ARG A 433 -5.73 18.50 -5.81
N ALA A 434 -6.04 17.64 -4.84
CA ALA A 434 -7.41 17.40 -4.38
C ALA A 434 -7.92 18.47 -3.41
N LYS A 435 -7.01 19.19 -2.74
CA LYS A 435 -7.29 20.37 -1.93
C LYS A 435 -7.15 21.63 -2.77
#